data_AF-A0AAD7HNQ4-F1
#
_entry.id   AF-A0AAD7HNQ4-F1
#
_cell.length_a   1.000
_cell.length_b   1.000
_cell.length_c   1.000
_cell.angle_alpha   90.00
_cell.angle_beta   90.00
_cell.angle_gamma   90.00
#
_symmetry.space_group_name_H-M   'P 1'
#
loop_
_entity.id
_entity.type
_entity.pdbx_description
1 polymer ?
#
loop_
_entity_poly.entity_id
_entity_poly.type
_entity_poly.pdbx_seq_one_letter_code
_entity_poly.pdbx_strand_id
1 'polypeptide(L)'
;MSTSSPIPTAFVAPIIEAYAEGIRPAFAFILILTIFGTLLVPLLFLLLALSTPYMRRRPIFILNVVSVSLGIVSSALGTHIAIRDILSPFTSFDLTEDRIYSCLKIWKAWGAEAVLLLRIAAVFPHSSLPLLLALPITLKVARAGFNILFSVKWIQLLAETRNEYSVLPSLPTYILKTILVLELVDNSTELLRVIFRFVSRGLELCVMSLLVETPSAASNKVIGAPN
;
A
#
# COMPACT_ATOMS: atom_id res chain seq x y z
N MET A 1 -42.57 13.54 42.61
CA MET A 1 -42.12 13.13 41.27
C MET A 1 -41.75 14.40 40.51
N SER A 2 -40.47 14.75 40.48
CA SER A 2 -39.98 15.97 39.83
C SER A 2 -39.85 15.71 38.34
N THR A 3 -40.72 16.29 37.52
CA THR A 3 -40.60 16.26 36.05
C THR A 3 -39.43 17.15 35.65
N SER A 4 -38.30 16.56 35.28
CA SER A 4 -37.18 17.31 34.72
C SER A 4 -37.63 17.98 33.42
N SER A 5 -37.51 19.30 33.35
CA SER A 5 -37.83 20.05 32.13
C SER A 5 -36.95 19.55 30.97
N PRO A 6 -37.51 19.20 29.81
CA PRO A 6 -36.73 18.73 28.67
C PRO A 6 -35.77 19.82 28.21
N ILE A 7 -34.51 19.45 27.98
CA ILE A 7 -33.48 20.36 27.47
C ILE A 7 -33.93 20.87 26.10
N PRO A 8 -33.87 22.19 25.83
CA PRO A 8 -34.24 22.74 24.53
C PRO A 8 -33.44 22.10 23.39
N THR A 9 -34.15 21.52 22.42
CA THR A 9 -33.55 20.84 21.25
C THR A 9 -32.66 21.77 20.42
N ALA A 10 -32.96 23.07 20.41
CA ALA A 10 -32.16 24.10 19.75
C ALA A 10 -30.71 24.19 20.27
N PHE A 11 -30.46 23.79 21.52
CA PHE A 11 -29.11 23.76 22.09
C PHE A 11 -28.39 22.43 21.83
N VAL A 12 -29.13 21.32 21.75
CA VAL A 12 -28.56 19.97 21.64
C VAL A 12 -28.17 19.64 20.19
N ALA A 13 -28.98 20.04 19.21
CA ALA A 13 -28.75 19.75 17.80
C ALA A 13 -27.36 20.18 17.28
N PRO A 14 -26.89 21.44 17.47
CA PRO A 14 -25.59 21.86 16.95
C PRO A 14 -24.41 21.14 17.62
N ILE A 15 -24.55 20.72 18.88
CA ILE A 15 -23.51 19.95 19.59
C ILE A 15 -23.40 18.54 19.00
N ILE A 16 -24.53 17.88 18.72
CA ILE A 16 -24.56 16.57 18.07
C ILE A 16 -23.99 16.64 16.66
N GLU A 17 -24.35 17.68 15.89
CA GLU A 17 -23.88 17.86 14.53
C GLU A 17 -22.37 18.10 14.49
N ALA A 18 -21.84 19.01 15.32
CA ALA A 18 -20.40 19.25 15.44
C ALA A 18 -19.63 17.99 15.86
N TYR A 19 -20.17 17.21 16.80
CA TYR A 19 -19.57 15.94 17.21
C TYR A 19 -19.58 14.89 16.09
N ALA A 20 -20.70 14.78 15.36
CA ALA A 20 -20.83 13.88 14.23
C ALA A 20 -19.87 14.24 13.09
N GLU A 21 -19.71 15.52 12.79
CA GLU A 21 -18.76 16.02 11.79
C GLU A 21 -17.31 15.69 12.16
N GLY A 22 -16.94 15.79 13.45
CA GLY A 22 -15.61 15.41 13.94
C GLY A 22 -15.31 13.91 13.81
N ILE A 23 -16.30 13.04 14.03
CA ILE A 23 -16.10 11.58 14.06
C ILE A 23 -16.16 10.93 12.68
N ARG A 24 -16.98 11.46 11.76
CA ARG A 24 -17.11 10.92 10.39
C ARG A 24 -15.77 10.57 9.71
N PRO A 25 -14.76 11.46 9.67
CA PRO A 25 -13.49 11.14 9.03
C PRO A 25 -12.72 10.03 9.76
N ALA A 26 -12.72 10.04 11.10
CA ALA A 26 -12.07 9.01 11.90
C ALA A 26 -12.73 7.63 11.69
N PHE A 27 -14.06 7.59 11.62
CA PHE A 27 -14.81 6.36 11.36
C PHE A 27 -14.56 5.81 9.95
N ALA A 28 -14.55 6.68 8.93
CA ALA A 28 -14.18 6.27 7.58
C ALA A 28 -12.76 5.70 7.53
N PHE A 29 -11.82 6.33 8.23
CA PHE A 29 -10.44 5.84 8.34
C PHE A 29 -10.36 4.46 9.02
N ILE A 30 -11.07 4.25 10.13
CA ILE A 30 -11.13 2.96 10.82
C ILE A 30 -11.72 1.87 9.91
N LEU A 31 -12.80 2.17 9.19
CA LEU A 31 -13.40 1.21 8.26
C LEU A 31 -12.42 0.80 7.17
N ILE A 32 -11.72 1.77 6.56
CA ILE A 32 -10.70 1.52 5.55
C ILE A 32 -9.59 0.65 6.15
N LEU A 33 -9.00 1.04 7.28
CA LEU A 33 -7.94 0.27 7.93
C LEU A 33 -8.37 -1.16 8.26
N THR A 34 -9.59 -1.35 8.76
CA THR A 34 -10.12 -2.65 9.16
C THR A 34 -10.40 -3.53 7.96
N ILE A 35 -11.02 -3.01 6.89
CA ILE A 35 -11.28 -3.77 5.67
C ILE A 35 -9.96 -4.21 5.03
N PHE A 36 -9.03 -3.29 4.82
CA PHE A 36 -7.73 -3.65 4.25
C PHE A 36 -6.95 -4.59 5.18
N GLY A 37 -6.93 -4.33 6.48
CA GLY A 37 -6.32 -5.16 7.51
C GLY A 37 -6.82 -6.61 7.50
N THR A 38 -8.14 -6.77 7.47
CA THR A 38 -8.79 -8.09 7.44
C THR A 38 -8.54 -8.83 6.13
N LEU A 39 -8.41 -8.14 4.99
CA LEU A 39 -8.02 -8.75 3.72
C LEU A 39 -6.58 -9.28 3.69
N LEU A 40 -5.66 -8.73 4.49
CA LEU A 40 -4.29 -9.26 4.60
C LEU A 40 -4.23 -10.61 5.31
N VAL A 41 -5.19 -10.93 6.19
CA VAL A 41 -5.22 -12.20 6.95
C VAL A 41 -5.43 -13.41 6.03
N PRO A 42 -6.49 -13.49 5.18
CA PRO A 42 -6.64 -14.61 4.26
C PRO A 42 -5.53 -14.63 3.21
N LEU A 43 -4.96 -13.48 2.84
CA LEU A 43 -3.82 -13.41 1.94
C LEU A 43 -2.55 -14.02 2.56
N LEU A 44 -2.30 -13.77 3.85
CA LEU A 44 -1.23 -14.42 4.61
C LEU A 44 -1.45 -15.93 4.69
N PHE A 45 -2.67 -16.34 5.01
CA PHE A 45 -3.04 -17.75 5.07
C PHE A 45 -2.85 -18.44 3.71
N LEU A 46 -3.29 -17.81 2.62
CA LEU A 46 -3.13 -18.31 1.26
C LEU A 46 -1.66 -18.44 0.87
N LEU A 47 -0.82 -17.47 1.22
CA LEU A 47 0.63 -17.54 1.02
C LEU A 47 1.24 -18.75 1.73
N LEU A 48 0.85 -18.99 2.97
CA LEU A 48 1.36 -20.12 3.76
C LEU A 48 0.83 -21.46 3.24
N ALA A 49 -0.46 -21.54 2.91
CA ALA A 49 -1.12 -22.74 2.41
C ALA A 49 -0.61 -23.17 1.02
N LEU A 50 -0.42 -22.22 0.10
CA LEU A 50 0.09 -22.50 -1.25
C LEU A 50 1.62 -22.66 -1.30
N SER A 51 2.33 -22.40 -0.21
CA SER A 51 3.80 -22.51 -0.19
C SER A 51 4.27 -23.95 -0.10
N THR A 52 5.06 -24.38 -1.09
CA THR A 52 5.80 -25.64 -1.03
C THR A 52 7.04 -25.50 -0.13
N PRO A 53 7.56 -26.60 0.46
CA PRO A 53 8.74 -26.55 1.34
C PRO A 53 9.96 -25.91 0.69
N TYR A 54 10.11 -26.08 -0.63
CA TYR A 54 11.17 -25.49 -1.42
C TYR A 54 11.00 -23.97 -1.59
N MET A 55 9.77 -23.48 -1.80
CA MET A 55 9.49 -22.04 -1.93
C MET A 55 9.70 -21.28 -0.61
N ARG A 56 9.46 -21.92 0.54
CA ARG A 56 9.60 -21.28 1.86
C ARG A 56 11.01 -20.78 2.17
N ARG A 57 12.04 -21.36 1.54
CA ARG A 57 13.44 -20.97 1.73
C ARG A 57 13.88 -19.81 0.82
N ARG A 58 13.02 -19.38 -0.12
CA ARG A 58 13.34 -18.27 -1.02
C ARG A 58 13.19 -16.95 -0.26
N PRO A 59 14.13 -15.99 -0.38
CA PRO A 59 14.04 -14.71 0.30
C PRO A 59 12.77 -13.92 -0.07
N ILE A 60 12.26 -14.09 -1.30
CA ILE A 60 10.99 -13.50 -1.75
C ILE A 60 9.84 -13.90 -0.82
N PHE A 61 9.79 -15.18 -0.42
CA PHE A 61 8.69 -15.69 0.39
C PHE A 61 8.74 -15.09 1.80
N ILE A 62 9.92 -15.08 2.43
CA ILE A 62 10.12 -14.55 3.77
C ILE A 62 9.78 -13.06 3.82
N LEU A 63 10.29 -12.27 2.86
CA LEU A 63 9.98 -10.84 2.76
C LEU A 63 8.48 -10.58 2.57
N ASN A 64 7.80 -11.43 1.80
CA ASN A 64 6.35 -11.29 1.60
C ASN A 64 5.57 -11.56 2.89
N VAL A 65 5.93 -12.63 3.63
CA VAL A 65 5.32 -12.93 4.93
C VAL A 65 5.57 -11.81 5.95
N VAL A 66 6.80 -11.29 6.01
CA VAL A 66 7.16 -10.16 6.89
C VAL A 66 6.39 -8.89 6.50
N SER A 67 6.32 -8.56 5.21
CA SER A 67 5.61 -7.37 4.73
C SER A 67 4.11 -7.43 5.03
N VAL A 68 3.48 -8.59 4.79
CA VAL A 68 2.06 -8.81 5.09
C VAL A 68 1.78 -8.74 6.59
N SER A 69 2.62 -9.37 7.42
CA SER A 69 2.48 -9.32 8.88
C SER A 69 2.66 -7.90 9.44
N LEU A 70 3.63 -7.13 8.94
CA LEU A 70 3.77 -5.70 9.26
C LEU A 70 2.52 -4.90 8.88
N GLY A 71 1.90 -5.21 7.74
CA GLY A 71 0.63 -4.62 7.33
C GLY A 71 -0.51 -4.89 8.31
N ILE A 72 -0.63 -6.13 8.79
CA ILE A 72 -1.63 -6.54 9.79
C ILE A 72 -1.40 -5.81 11.11
N VAL A 73 -0.16 -5.82 11.62
CA VAL A 73 0.20 -5.14 12.88
C VAL A 73 -0.06 -3.63 12.77
N SER A 74 0.33 -3.01 11.65
CA SER A 74 0.10 -1.59 11.40
C SER A 74 -1.39 -1.24 11.34
N SER A 75 -2.22 -2.07 10.69
CA SER A 75 -3.67 -1.87 10.66
C SER A 75 -4.29 -2.01 12.05
N ALA A 76 -3.93 -3.05 12.80
CA ALA A 76 -4.44 -3.28 14.16
C ALA A 76 -4.07 -2.12 15.10
N LEU A 77 -2.81 -1.67 15.07
CA LEU A 77 -2.35 -0.54 15.87
C LEU A 77 -3.03 0.77 15.47
N GLY A 78 -3.17 1.03 14.16
CA GLY A 78 -3.86 2.22 13.65
C GLY A 78 -5.33 2.26 14.05
N THR A 79 -6.03 1.13 14.00
CA THR A 79 -7.41 1.01 14.46
C THR A 79 -7.51 1.18 15.98
N HIS A 80 -6.56 0.63 16.75
CA HIS A 80 -6.53 0.80 18.20
C HIS A 80 -6.39 2.27 18.61
N ILE A 81 -5.42 2.98 18.01
CA ILE A 81 -5.19 4.42 18.26
C ILE A 81 -6.47 5.20 17.95
N ALA A 82 -7.02 5.03 16.73
CA ALA A 82 -8.22 5.75 16.32
C ALA A 82 -9.45 5.47 17.20
N ILE A 83 -9.64 4.22 17.66
CA ILE A 83 -10.73 3.88 18.59
C ILE A 83 -10.50 4.54 19.95
N ARG A 84 -9.26 4.54 20.47
CA ARG A 84 -8.94 5.20 21.73
C ARG A 84 -9.22 6.70 21.67
N ASP A 85 -8.84 7.36 20.58
CA ASP A 85 -9.03 8.80 20.43
C ASP A 85 -10.51 9.18 20.38
N ILE A 86 -11.35 8.32 19.77
CA ILE A 86 -12.82 8.48 19.78
C ILE A 86 -13.41 8.23 21.18
N LEU A 87 -12.97 7.19 21.88
CA LEU A 87 -13.54 6.80 23.17
C LEU A 87 -13.06 7.66 24.34
N SER A 88 -11.91 8.33 24.20
CA SER A 88 -11.25 9.04 25.30
C SER A 88 -10.65 10.37 24.85
N PRO A 89 -11.47 11.32 24.35
CA PRO A 89 -10.98 12.56 23.74
C PRO A 89 -10.25 13.50 24.72
N PHE A 90 -10.43 13.29 26.04
CA PHE A 90 -9.78 14.10 27.08
C PHE A 90 -8.51 13.46 27.66
N THR A 91 -8.18 12.23 27.24
CA THR A 91 -6.97 11.57 27.74
C THR A 91 -5.77 12.08 26.94
N SER A 92 -4.68 12.39 27.64
CA SER A 92 -3.45 12.86 26.99
C SER A 92 -2.94 11.80 26.00
N PHE A 93 -2.70 12.23 24.78
CA PHE A 93 -2.19 11.41 23.69
C PHE A 93 -0.84 10.75 24.03
N ASP A 94 -0.70 9.45 23.80
CA ASP A 94 0.58 8.75 23.99
C ASP A 94 1.48 8.91 22.75
N LEU A 95 2.46 9.80 22.87
CA LEU A 95 3.47 10.07 21.85
C LEU A 95 4.29 8.81 21.49
N THR A 96 4.39 7.84 22.39
CA THR A 96 5.19 6.62 22.19
C THR A 96 4.53 5.73 21.15
N GLU A 97 3.22 5.51 21.27
CA GLU A 97 2.46 4.67 20.36
C GLU A 97 2.43 5.27 18.94
N ASP A 98 2.26 6.59 18.82
CA ASP A 98 2.26 7.26 17.53
C ASP A 98 3.63 7.21 16.83
N ARG A 99 4.72 7.30 17.60
CA ARG A 99 6.08 7.09 17.07
C ARG A 99 6.26 5.67 16.55
N ILE A 100 5.78 4.67 17.29
CA ILE A 100 5.84 3.26 16.87
C ILE A 100 5.02 3.07 15.60
N TYR A 101 3.80 3.61 15.55
CA TYR A 101 2.93 3.54 14.39
C TYR A 101 3.53 4.23 13.16
N SER A 102 4.14 5.41 13.34
CA SER A 102 4.85 6.14 12.28
C SER A 102 6.05 5.35 11.76
N CYS A 103 6.81 4.73 12.65
CA CYS A 103 7.92 3.85 12.28
C CYS A 103 7.42 2.64 11.46
N LEU A 104 6.35 1.98 11.91
CA LEU A 104 5.73 0.86 11.20
C LEU A 104 5.22 1.25 9.82
N LYS A 105 4.64 2.44 9.66
CA LYS A 105 4.21 2.97 8.36
C LYS A 105 5.38 3.09 7.37
N ILE A 106 6.52 3.60 7.82
CA ILE A 106 7.73 3.71 6.99
C ILE A 106 8.22 2.30 6.62
N TRP A 107 8.38 1.42 7.61
CA TRP A 107 8.84 0.04 7.37
C TRP A 107 7.95 -0.77 6.45
N LYS A 108 6.62 -0.60 6.54
CA LYS A 108 5.66 -1.25 5.65
C LYS A 108 5.92 -0.90 4.18
N ALA A 109 6.18 0.38 3.89
CA ALA A 109 6.49 0.81 2.53
C ALA A 109 7.77 0.14 2.02
N TRP A 110 8.85 0.13 2.83
CA TRP A 110 10.10 -0.54 2.48
C TRP A 110 9.96 -2.05 2.28
N GLY A 111 9.13 -2.72 3.08
CA GLY A 111 8.88 -4.16 2.97
C GLY A 111 8.22 -4.54 1.65
N ALA A 112 7.23 -3.77 1.21
CA ALA A 112 6.57 -3.96 -0.09
C ALA A 112 7.57 -3.79 -1.25
N GLU A 113 8.44 -2.78 -1.17
CA GLU A 113 9.46 -2.53 -2.19
C GLU A 113 10.52 -3.61 -2.27
N ALA A 114 11.01 -4.09 -1.13
CA ALA A 114 12.00 -5.15 -1.11
C ALA A 114 11.49 -6.38 -1.86
N VAL A 115 10.21 -6.74 -1.70
CA VAL A 115 9.57 -7.85 -2.43
C VAL A 115 9.51 -7.55 -3.93
N LEU A 116 9.12 -6.34 -4.32
CA LEU A 116 8.98 -5.95 -5.72
C LEU A 116 10.33 -5.90 -6.44
N LEU A 117 11.34 -5.29 -5.83
CA LEU A 117 12.72 -5.26 -6.33
C LEU A 117 13.28 -6.67 -6.50
N LEU A 118 13.05 -7.56 -5.53
CA LEU A 118 13.56 -8.93 -5.61
C LEU A 118 12.84 -9.74 -6.70
N ARG A 119 11.55 -9.47 -6.95
CA ARG A 119 10.81 -10.04 -8.09
C ARG A 119 11.30 -9.51 -9.44
N ILE A 120 11.64 -8.23 -9.54
CA ILE A 120 12.20 -7.64 -10.75
C ILE A 120 13.58 -8.24 -11.03
N ALA A 121 14.45 -8.27 -10.01
CA ALA A 121 15.79 -8.84 -10.11
C ALA A 121 15.78 -10.32 -10.51
N ALA A 122 14.77 -11.09 -10.10
CA ALA A 122 14.64 -12.49 -10.46
C ALA A 122 14.25 -12.74 -11.93
N VAL A 123 13.71 -11.75 -12.64
CA VAL A 123 13.16 -11.94 -13.99
C VAL A 123 13.93 -11.18 -15.07
N PHE A 124 14.62 -10.08 -14.75
CA PHE A 124 15.35 -9.31 -15.76
C PHE A 124 16.84 -9.71 -15.87
N PRO A 125 17.37 -9.80 -17.10
CA PRO A 125 18.81 -9.99 -17.33
C PRO A 125 19.60 -8.77 -16.82
N HIS A 126 20.82 -9.01 -16.34
CA HIS A 126 21.66 -8.01 -15.65
C HIS A 126 21.96 -6.74 -16.46
N SER A 127 21.88 -6.78 -17.79
CA SER A 127 22.28 -5.68 -18.68
C SER A 127 21.29 -4.49 -18.71
N SER A 128 19.99 -4.72 -18.48
CA SER A 128 18.95 -3.66 -18.52
C SER A 128 18.40 -3.27 -17.14
N LEU A 129 18.95 -3.88 -16.08
CA LEU A 129 18.54 -3.74 -14.69
C LEU A 129 18.72 -2.31 -14.10
N PRO A 130 19.83 -1.58 -14.33
CA PRO A 130 20.10 -0.35 -13.58
C PRO A 130 19.13 0.78 -13.93
N LEU A 131 18.80 0.98 -15.21
CA LEU A 131 17.89 2.05 -15.62
C LEU A 131 16.44 1.77 -15.18
N LEU A 132 16.02 0.50 -15.25
CA LEU A 132 14.68 0.08 -14.86
C LEU A 132 14.47 0.17 -13.34
N LEU A 133 15.52 -0.04 -12.55
CA LEU A 133 15.49 0.11 -11.09
C LEU A 133 15.68 1.54 -10.60
N ALA A 134 16.40 2.38 -11.35
CA ALA A 134 16.70 3.74 -10.92
C ALA A 134 15.44 4.58 -10.70
N LEU A 135 14.45 4.48 -11.59
CA LEU A 135 13.19 5.22 -11.49
C LEU A 135 12.36 4.84 -10.25
N PRO A 136 12.00 3.56 -10.00
CA PRO A 136 11.26 3.19 -8.80
C PRO A 136 12.05 3.53 -7.54
N ILE A 137 13.36 3.23 -7.49
CA ILE A 137 14.17 3.54 -6.31
C ILE A 137 14.14 5.05 -6.01
N THR A 138 14.28 5.90 -7.02
CA THR A 138 14.26 7.36 -6.85
C THR A 138 12.90 7.86 -6.32
N LEU A 139 11.79 7.40 -6.91
CA LEU A 139 10.45 7.76 -6.44
C LEU A 139 10.21 7.30 -5.00
N LYS A 140 10.73 6.13 -4.61
CA LYS A 140 10.58 5.60 -3.24
C LYS A 140 11.43 6.35 -2.23
N VAL A 141 12.68 6.69 -2.57
CA VAL A 141 13.53 7.52 -1.70
C VAL A 141 12.88 8.89 -1.50
N ALA A 142 12.34 9.50 -2.56
CA ALA A 142 11.58 10.74 -2.45
C ALA A 142 10.36 10.57 -1.52
N ARG A 143 9.56 9.52 -1.72
CA ARG A 143 8.40 9.20 -0.88
C ARG A 143 8.78 8.99 0.59
N ALA A 144 9.86 8.26 0.87
CA ALA A 144 10.36 8.05 2.22
C ALA A 144 10.78 9.37 2.87
N GLY A 145 11.50 10.22 2.13
CA GLY A 145 11.87 11.57 2.58
C GLY A 145 10.64 12.41 2.96
N PHE A 146 9.61 12.45 2.11
CA PHE A 146 8.38 13.20 2.42
C PHE A 146 7.62 12.61 3.62
N ASN A 147 7.57 11.29 3.79
CA ASN A 147 6.94 10.67 4.97
C ASN A 147 7.70 10.96 6.26
N ILE A 148 9.04 10.98 6.22
CA ILE A 148 9.87 11.35 7.37
C ILE A 148 9.63 12.81 7.73
N LEU A 149 9.68 13.72 6.74
CA LEU A 149 9.41 15.14 6.96
C LEU A 149 8.00 15.38 7.52
N PHE A 150 7.00 14.66 7.00
CA PHE A 150 5.63 14.70 7.53
C PHE A 150 5.58 14.22 8.98
N SER A 151 6.20 13.08 9.30
CA SER A 151 6.21 12.51 10.65
C SER A 151 6.90 13.41 11.66
N VAL A 152 8.01 14.04 11.28
CA VAL A 152 8.73 15.01 12.15
C VAL A 152 7.85 16.22 12.44
N LYS A 153 7.26 16.83 11.40
CA LYS A 153 6.36 17.99 11.59
C LYS A 153 5.11 17.62 12.39
N TRP A 154 4.55 16.45 12.13
CA TRP A 154 3.40 15.92 12.86
C TRP A 154 3.71 15.81 14.36
N ILE A 155 4.80 15.13 14.73
CA ILE A 155 5.20 14.96 16.13
C ILE A 155 5.49 16.30 16.81
N GLN A 156 6.11 17.26 16.09
CA GLN A 156 6.36 18.60 16.63
C GLN A 156 5.05 19.35 16.95
N LEU A 157 4.11 19.39 16.00
CA LEU A 157 2.82 20.06 16.20
C LEU A 157 1.97 19.37 17.28
N LEU A 158 2.05 18.04 17.36
CA LEU A 158 1.32 17.26 18.34
C LEU A 158 1.86 17.51 19.76
N ALA A 159 3.17 17.67 19.91
CA ALA A 159 3.81 18.03 21.17
C ALA A 159 3.40 19.43 21.65
N GLU A 160 3.21 20.38 20.73
CA GLU A 160 2.76 21.74 21.03
C GLU A 160 1.28 21.79 21.41
N THR A 161 0.42 21.11 20.65
CA THR A 161 -1.04 21.31 20.75
C THR A 161 -1.70 20.35 21.74
N ARG A 162 -1.10 19.17 21.96
CA ARG A 162 -1.67 18.04 22.73
C ARG A 162 -3.07 17.57 22.31
N ASN A 163 -3.60 18.09 21.20
CA ASN A 163 -4.90 17.79 20.63
C ASN A 163 -4.74 17.51 19.13
N GLU A 164 -4.94 16.26 18.73
CA GLU A 164 -4.74 15.80 17.35
C GLU A 164 -5.63 16.54 16.34
N TYR A 165 -6.90 16.80 16.72
CA TYR A 165 -7.89 17.42 15.83
C TYR A 165 -7.55 18.87 15.45
N SER A 166 -6.86 19.60 16.33
CA SER A 166 -6.38 20.96 16.02
C SER A 166 -5.14 20.97 15.15
N VAL A 167 -4.39 19.85 15.07
CA VAL A 167 -3.17 19.76 14.24
C VAL A 167 -3.52 19.58 12.77
N LEU A 168 -4.58 18.83 12.46
CA LEU A 168 -4.96 18.50 11.08
C LEU A 168 -5.10 19.73 10.14
N PRO A 169 -5.79 20.82 10.51
CA PRO A 169 -5.87 22.02 9.67
C PRO A 169 -4.57 22.85 9.65
N SER A 170 -3.72 22.71 10.67
CA SER A 170 -2.42 23.40 10.75
C SER A 170 -1.34 22.74 9.88
N LEU A 171 -1.55 21.47 9.50
CA LEU A 171 -0.62 20.78 8.64
C LEU A 171 -0.56 21.45 7.26
N PRO A 172 0.64 21.61 6.68
CA PRO A 172 0.75 22.17 5.36
C PRO A 172 0.10 21.22 4.35
N THR A 173 -1.07 21.62 3.83
CA THR A 173 -1.88 20.83 2.88
C THR A 173 -1.10 20.39 1.65
N TYR A 174 -0.04 21.12 1.28
CA TYR A 174 0.84 20.74 0.19
C TYR A 174 1.59 19.41 0.45
N ILE A 175 1.98 19.10 1.69
CA ILE A 175 2.72 17.87 2.03
C ILE A 175 1.80 16.65 1.85
N LEU A 176 0.56 16.74 2.34
CA LEU A 176 -0.39 15.64 2.18
C LEU A 176 -0.74 15.41 0.71
N LYS A 177 -0.94 16.51 -0.06
CA LYS A 177 -1.17 16.44 -1.50
C LYS A 177 0.01 15.82 -2.24
N THR A 178 1.25 16.19 -1.92
CA THR A 178 2.43 15.59 -2.58
C THR A 178 2.58 14.12 -2.23
N ILE A 179 2.34 13.71 -0.97
CA ILE A 179 2.36 12.29 -0.59
C ILE A 179 1.31 11.50 -1.38
N LEU A 180 0.08 12.01 -1.49
CA LEU A 180 -0.99 11.37 -2.27
C LEU A 180 -0.64 11.29 -3.76
N VAL A 181 -0.09 12.37 -4.34
CA VAL A 181 0.35 12.37 -5.74
C VAL A 181 1.49 11.38 -5.95
N LEU A 182 2.49 11.35 -5.06
CA LEU A 182 3.57 10.36 -5.13
C LEU A 182 3.02 8.94 -5.05
N GLU A 183 2.07 8.69 -4.15
CA GLU A 183 1.43 7.37 -4.01
C GLU A 183 0.65 6.97 -5.27
N LEU A 184 -0.07 7.92 -5.88
CA LEU A 184 -0.78 7.69 -7.13
C LEU A 184 0.17 7.40 -8.29
N VAL A 185 1.22 8.21 -8.45
CA VAL A 185 2.24 8.05 -9.50
C VAL A 185 2.93 6.70 -9.34
N ASP A 186 3.32 6.38 -8.12
CA ASP A 186 3.99 5.13 -7.76
C ASP A 186 3.13 3.90 -8.14
N ASN A 187 1.88 3.86 -7.68
CA ASN A 187 0.94 2.80 -8.02
C ASN A 187 0.69 2.70 -9.54
N SER A 188 0.64 3.84 -10.23
CA SER A 188 0.45 3.90 -11.68
C SER A 188 1.65 3.35 -12.44
N THR A 189 2.88 3.66 -12.01
CA THR A 189 4.10 3.16 -12.66
C THR A 189 4.23 1.65 -12.55
N GLU A 190 3.90 1.06 -11.41
CA GLU A 190 3.92 -0.40 -11.24
C GLU A 190 2.85 -1.08 -12.09
N LEU A 191 1.64 -0.52 -12.15
CA LEU A 191 0.56 -1.02 -13.02
C LEU A 191 0.97 -1.00 -14.50
N LEU A 192 1.53 0.11 -14.98
CA LEU A 192 2.02 0.27 -16.35
C LEU A 192 3.08 -0.77 -16.70
N ARG A 193 4.02 -1.05 -15.78
CA ARG A 193 5.05 -2.08 -16.00
C ARG A 193 4.46 -3.48 -16.09
N VAL A 194 3.48 -3.81 -15.25
CA VAL A 194 2.80 -5.12 -15.29
C VAL A 194 2.06 -5.29 -16.62
N ILE A 195 1.30 -4.28 -17.05
CA ILE A 195 0.58 -4.30 -18.32
C ILE A 195 1.55 -4.43 -19.50
N PHE A 196 2.60 -3.61 -19.55
CA PHE A 196 3.60 -3.66 -20.61
C PHE A 196 4.24 -5.05 -20.73
N ARG A 197 4.53 -5.70 -19.59
CA ARG A 197 5.04 -7.08 -19.58
C ARG A 197 4.05 -8.10 -20.12
N PHE A 198 2.79 -7.98 -19.72
CA PHE A 198 1.74 -8.90 -20.17
C PHE A 198 1.58 -8.81 -21.69
N VAL A 199 1.59 -7.59 -22.23
CA VAL A 199 1.52 -7.34 -23.68
C VAL A 199 2.77 -7.88 -24.41
N SER A 200 3.97 -7.60 -23.89
CA SER A 200 5.22 -8.06 -24.51
C SER A 200 5.31 -9.59 -24.58
N ARG A 201 4.93 -10.31 -23.51
CA ARG A 201 4.91 -11.78 -23.52
C ARG A 201 3.82 -12.35 -24.44
N GLY A 202 2.66 -11.71 -24.48
CA GLY A 202 1.60 -12.09 -25.42
C GLY A 202 2.04 -11.96 -26.87
N LEU A 203 2.80 -10.91 -27.19
CA LEU A 203 3.34 -10.69 -28.53
C LEU A 203 4.38 -11.75 -28.92
N GLU A 204 5.31 -12.09 -28.02
CA GLU A 204 6.31 -13.15 -28.29
C GLU A 204 5.65 -14.51 -28.55
N LEU A 205 4.62 -14.87 -27.78
CA LEU A 205 3.88 -16.11 -28.00
C LEU A 205 3.14 -16.09 -29.34
N CYS A 206 2.56 -14.95 -29.73
CA CYS A 206 1.88 -14.80 -31.02
C CYS A 206 2.85 -14.93 -32.20
N VAL A 207 4.04 -14.32 -32.10
CA VAL A 207 5.10 -14.44 -33.11
C VAL A 207 5.61 -15.88 -33.21
N MET A 208 5.80 -16.57 -32.08
CA MET A 208 6.20 -17.98 -32.06
C MET A 208 5.15 -18.89 -32.72
N SER A 209 3.85 -18.66 -32.45
CA SER A 209 2.77 -19.40 -33.11
C SER A 209 2.77 -19.18 -34.63
N LEU A 210 2.95 -17.95 -35.11
CA LEU A 210 3.02 -17.64 -36.54
C LEU A 210 4.24 -18.25 -37.24
N LEU A 211 5.37 -18.37 -36.54
CA LEU A 211 6.58 -19.01 -37.10
C LEU A 211 6.48 -20.54 -37.13
N VAL A 212 5.72 -21.14 -36.21
CA VAL A 212 5.47 -22.60 -36.22
C VAL A 212 4.49 -23.00 -37.32
N GLU A 213 3.61 -22.10 -37.75
CA GLU A 213 2.55 -22.41 -38.72
C GLU A 213 2.96 -22.28 -40.19
N THR A 214 4.21 -21.90 -40.52
CA THR A 214 4.67 -21.94 -41.92
C THR A 214 4.84 -23.40 -42.36
N PRO A 215 3.93 -23.98 -43.16
CA PRO A 215 4.05 -25.36 -43.58
C PRO A 215 5.23 -25.43 -44.55
N SER A 216 6.11 -26.40 -44.32
CA SER A 216 7.22 -26.75 -45.22
C SER A 216 6.67 -27.20 -46.59
N ALA A 217 6.25 -26.24 -47.42
CA ALA A 217 5.76 -26.44 -48.79
C ALA A 217 6.90 -26.63 -49.80
N ALA A 218 8.09 -27.03 -49.35
CA ALA A 218 9.28 -27.20 -50.17
C ALA A 218 9.85 -28.62 -50.03
N SER A 219 9.04 -29.65 -50.24
CA SER A 219 9.56 -31.02 -50.48
C SER A 219 8.58 -31.86 -51.30
N ASN A 220 8.27 -31.39 -52.52
CA ASN A 220 7.73 -32.27 -53.56
C ASN A 220 8.23 -31.79 -54.92
N LYS A 221 9.54 -31.96 -55.16
CA LYS A 221 10.09 -31.88 -56.51
C LYS A 221 11.08 -33.02 -56.72
N VAL A 222 10.76 -33.79 -57.76
CA VAL A 222 11.65 -34.66 -58.54
C VAL A 222 12.03 -36.00 -57.92
N ILE A 223 11.15 -37.00 -58.06
CA ILE A 223 11.60 -38.36 -58.40
C ILE A 223 10.61 -38.97 -59.40
N GLY A 224 11.10 -39.23 -60.62
CA GLY A 224 10.61 -40.35 -61.44
C GLY A 224 9.92 -40.01 -62.76
N ALA A 225 10.66 -40.12 -63.85
CA ALA A 225 10.18 -40.83 -65.04
C ALA A 225 11.38 -41.46 -65.79
N PRO A 226 11.40 -42.79 -66.00
CA PRO A 226 12.44 -43.51 -66.72
C PRO A 226 12.21 -43.53 -68.25
N ASN A 227 13.28 -43.86 -68.96
CA ASN A 227 13.38 -44.07 -70.41
C ASN A 227 12.37 -45.08 -70.97
#